data_AF-A0A537BEF8-F1
#
_entry.id   AF-A0A537BEF8-F1
#
_cell.length_a   1.000
_cell.length_b   1.000
_cell.length_c   1.000
_cell.angle_alpha   90.00
_cell.angle_beta   90.00
_cell.angle_gamma   90.00
#
_symmetry.space_group_name_H-M   'P 1'
#
loop_
_entity.id
_entity.type
_entity.pdbx_description
1 polymer ?
#
loop_
_entity_poly.entity_id
_entity_poly.type
_entity_poly.pdbx_seq_one_letter_code
_entity_poly.pdbx_strand_id
1 'polypeptide(L)' 'MTVRIVRLGSDRSPDEGLRIGTVRRPPRGVKKNEYASKNFYDIWLPTLAPSAEVVKLAQRAGSEREWDRFMK' A
#
# COMPACT_ATOMS: atom_id res chain seq x y z
N MET A 1 -13.67 -12.56 -8.16
CA MET A 1 -12.27 -12.16 -7.93
C MET A 1 -12.28 -11.14 -6.81
N THR A 2 -11.68 -11.48 -5.66
CA THR A 2 -11.80 -10.67 -4.43
C THR A 2 -10.50 -9.92 -4.19
N VAL A 3 -10.57 -8.59 -4.08
CA VAL A 3 -9.43 -7.74 -3.72
C VAL A 3 -9.48 -7.47 -2.23
N ARG A 4 -8.33 -7.56 -1.55
CA ARG A 4 -8.18 -7.25 -0.13
C ARG A 4 -7.21 -6.09 0.02
N ILE A 5 -7.57 -5.11 0.84
CA ILE A 5 -6.66 -4.03 1.23
C ILE A 5 -5.96 -4.48 2.51
N VAL A 6 -4.63 -4.60 2.46
CA VAL A 6 -3.80 -5.06 3.57
C VAL A 6 -2.81 -3.97 3.99
N ARG A 7 -2.46 -3.97 5.28
CA ARG A 7 -1.38 -3.12 5.79
C ARG A 7 -0.04 -3.81 5.49
N LEU A 8 0.91 -3.06 4.94
CA LEU A 8 2.25 -3.58 4.70
C LEU A 8 2.87 -4.18 5.98
N GLY A 9 3.40 -5.40 5.86
CA GLY A 9 4.03 -6.12 6.95
C GLY A 9 3.06 -6.91 7.83
N SER A 10 1.73 -6.82 7.63
CA SER A 10 0.78 -7.67 8.35
C SER A 10 0.88 -9.11 7.87
N ASP A 11 0.60 -10.07 8.76
CA ASP A 11 0.59 -11.49 8.42
C ASP A 11 -0.34 -11.80 7.24
N ARG A 12 0.01 -12.86 6.51
CA ARG A 12 -0.81 -13.33 5.38
C ARG A 12 -2.01 -14.10 5.88
N SER A 13 -3.16 -13.82 5.27
CA SER A 13 -4.34 -14.66 5.47
C SER A 13 -4.18 -15.99 4.73
N PRO A 14 -4.85 -17.06 5.18
CA PRO A 14 -5.01 -18.26 4.37
C PRO A 14 -5.58 -17.91 3.00
N ASP A 15 -5.04 -18.53 1.95
CA ASP A 15 -5.48 -18.37 0.56
C ASP A 15 -5.50 -16.90 0.05
N GLU A 16 -4.65 -16.04 0.61
CA GLU A 16 -4.61 -14.62 0.25
C GLU A 16 -4.20 -14.39 -1.21
N GLY A 17 -3.32 -15.26 -1.74
CA GLY A 17 -2.78 -15.15 -3.09
C GLY A 17 -1.65 -14.12 -3.21
N LEU A 18 -1.58 -13.46 -4.37
CA LEU A 18 -0.51 -12.54 -4.73
C LEU A 18 -0.70 -11.16 -4.10
N ARG A 19 0.32 -10.66 -3.38
CA ARG A 19 0.36 -9.27 -2.91
C ARG A 19 0.97 -8.34 -3.96
N ILE A 20 0.19 -7.34 -4.35
CA ILE A 20 0.64 -6.24 -5.23
C ILE A 20 0.93 -5.00 -4.38
N GLY A 21 2.18 -4.56 -4.37
CA GLY A 21 2.58 -3.30 -3.75
C GLY A 21 2.23 -2.12 -4.66
N THR A 22 1.35 -1.24 -4.18
CA THR A 22 0.98 0.02 -4.86
C THR A 22 1.55 1.25 -4.14
N VAL A 23 2.63 1.06 -3.37
CA VAL A 23 3.23 2.15 -2.60
C VAL A 23 4.12 3.04 -3.47
N ARG A 24 4.04 4.36 -3.24
CA ARG A 24 4.91 5.34 -3.90
C ARG A 24 6.35 5.29 -3.38
N ARG A 25 6.53 4.99 -2.09
CA ARG A 25 7.85 4.92 -1.43
C ARG A 25 8.05 3.48 -0.94
N PRO A 26 8.95 2.70 -1.56
CA PRO A 26 9.25 1.33 -1.12
C PRO A 26 9.78 1.27 0.32
N PRO A 27 9.68 0.11 0.99
CA PRO A 27 10.25 -0.10 2.32
C PRO A 27 11.73 0.28 2.38
N ARG A 28 12.10 1.13 3.34
CA ARG A 28 13.47 1.60 3.55
C ARG A 28 14.19 0.63 4.48
N GLY A 29 15.48 0.38 4.21
CA GLY A 29 16.29 -0.53 5.03
C GLY A 29 15.96 -2.02 4.86
N VAL A 30 15.13 -2.38 3.88
CA VAL A 30 14.77 -3.77 3.58
C VAL A 30 15.31 -4.13 2.20
N LYS A 31 16.00 -5.26 2.09
CA LYS A 31 16.49 -5.74 0.80
C LYS A 31 15.32 -6.16 -0.08
N LYS A 32 15.40 -5.92 -1.39
CA LYS A 32 14.30 -6.25 -2.32
C LYS A 32 13.88 -7.72 -2.27
N ASN A 33 14.84 -8.63 -2.09
CA ASN A 33 14.58 -10.07 -1.98
C ASN A 33 13.90 -10.47 -0.65
N GLU A 34 13.82 -9.57 0.33
CA GLU A 34 13.14 -9.80 1.61
C GLU A 34 11.71 -9.23 1.64
N TYR A 35 11.23 -8.60 0.56
CA TYR A 35 9.91 -7.97 0.56
C TYR A 35 8.78 -8.98 0.78
N ALA A 36 8.81 -10.10 0.06
CA ALA A 36 7.79 -11.14 0.19
C ALA A 36 7.86 -11.84 1.56
N SER A 37 9.07 -12.18 2.02
CA SER A 37 9.28 -12.89 3.30
C SER A 37 8.97 -12.02 4.52
N LYS A 38 9.10 -10.70 4.42
CA LYS A 38 8.70 -9.74 5.45
C LYS A 38 7.27 -9.22 5.25
N ASN A 39 6.44 -9.93 4.49
CA ASN A 39 5.02 -9.62 4.34
C ASN A 39 4.73 -8.23 3.75
N PHE A 40 5.62 -7.67 2.93
CA PHE A 40 5.36 -6.41 2.22
C PHE A 40 4.51 -6.65 0.97
N TYR A 41 5.11 -7.18 -0.08
CA TYR A 41 4.45 -7.53 -1.35
C TYR A 41 5.32 -8.48 -2.16
N ASP A 42 4.69 -9.20 -3.07
CA ASP A 42 5.36 -10.12 -3.99
C ASP A 42 5.89 -9.39 -5.22
N ILE A 43 5.04 -8.50 -5.77
CA ILE A 43 5.39 -7.64 -6.90
C ILE A 43 5.08 -6.19 -6.58
N TRP A 44 5.96 -5.29 -7.02
CA TRP A 44 5.72 -3.85 -6.93
C TRP A 44 5.19 -3.34 -8.26
N LEU A 45 4.01 -2.71 -8.25
CA LEU A 45 3.37 -2.13 -9.42
C LEU A 45 3.26 -0.60 -9.24
N PRO A 46 4.36 0.15 -9.50
CA PRO A 46 4.42 1.58 -9.22
C PRO A 46 3.47 2.42 -10.08
N THR A 47 2.99 1.89 -11.19
CA THR A 47 2.00 2.55 -12.05
C THR A 47 0.65 2.74 -11.37
N LEU A 48 0.33 1.92 -10.36
CA LEU A 48 -0.86 2.06 -9.53
C LEU A 48 -0.61 2.87 -8.25
N ALA A 49 0.61 3.40 -8.06
CA ALA A 49 0.91 4.17 -6.87
C ALA A 49 0.30 5.58 -6.94
N PRO A 50 -0.27 6.10 -5.83
CA PRO A 50 -0.82 7.45 -5.79
C PRO A 50 0.27 8.49 -6.04
N SER A 51 -0.12 9.62 -6.63
CA SER A 51 0.79 10.75 -6.83
C SER A 51 1.29 11.31 -5.50
N ALA A 52 2.37 12.10 -5.53
CA ALA A 52 2.87 12.78 -4.33
C ALA A 52 1.82 13.70 -3.70
N GLU A 53 1.01 14.33 -4.53
CA GLU A 53 -0.01 15.29 -4.12
C GLU A 53 -1.16 14.59 -3.41
N VAL A 54 -1.63 13.48 -3.98
CA VAL A 54 -2.67 12.63 -3.37
C VAL A 54 -2.20 12.06 -2.02
N VAL A 55 -0.95 11.62 -1.92
CA VAL A 55 -0.38 11.17 -0.63
C VAL A 55 -0.34 12.29 0.40
N LYS A 56 0.06 13.51 0.00
CA LYS A 56 0.07 14.67 0.90
C LYS A 56 -1.34 15.07 1.34
N LEU A 57 -2.33 14.97 0.45
CA LEU A 57 -3.74 15.22 0.76
C LEU A 57 -4.22 14.26 1.86
N ALA A 58 -3.98 12.96 1.68
CA ALA A 58 -4.34 11.93 2.67
C ALA A 58 -3.68 12.18 4.03
N GLN A 59 -2.38 12.52 4.05
CA GLN A 59 -1.63 12.76 5.30
C GLN A 59 -2.10 14.00 6.07
N ARG A 60 -2.74 14.97 5.40
CA ARG A 60 -3.25 16.20 6.02
C ARG A 60 -4.69 16.08 6.48
N ALA A 61 -5.42 15.05 6.07
CA ALA A 61 -6.81 14.89 6.43
C ALA A 61 -6.94 14.57 7.93
N GLY A 62 -7.46 15.52 8.70
CA GLY A 62 -7.78 15.36 10.12
C GLY A 62 -9.28 15.32 10.40
N SER A 63 -10.11 15.53 9.38
CA SER A 63 -11.57 15.54 9.46
C SER A 63 -12.22 14.62 8.43
N GLU A 64 -13.43 14.17 8.71
CA GLU A 64 -14.23 13.33 7.81
C GLU A 64 -14.41 13.98 6.42
N ARG A 65 -14.69 15.29 6.38
CA ARG A 65 -14.80 16.07 5.14
C ARG A 65 -13.50 16.14 4.32
N GLU A 66 -12.34 16.12 4.98
CA GLU A 66 -11.05 16.05 4.26
C GLU A 66 -10.79 14.63 3.75
N TRP A 67 -11.23 13.62 4.50
CA TRP A 67 -11.15 12.23 4.08
C TRP A 67 -12.04 11.95 2.86
N ASP A 68 -13.26 12.47 2.83
CA ASP A 68 -14.14 12.38 1.66
C ASP A 68 -13.55 13.03 0.42
N ARG A 69 -12.81 14.12 0.59
CA ARG A 69 -12.10 14.78 -0.52
C ARG A 69 -10.90 13.98 -1.02
N PHE A 70 -10.28 13.16 -0.17
CA PHE A 70 -9.21 12.26 -0.57
C PHE A 70 -9.75 11.01 -1.30
N MET A 71 -10.93 10.51 -0.91
CA MET A 71 -11.52 9.31 -1.50
C MET A 71 -12.17 9.54 -2.87
N LYS A 72 -12.50 10.79 -3.22
CA LYS A 72 -13.06 11.18 -4.52
C LYS A 72 -11.96 11.40 -5.55
#